data_AF-A0A2E9K0I6-F1
#
_entry.id   AF-A0A2E9K0I6-F1
#
_cell.length_a   1.000
_cell.length_b   1.000
_cell.length_c   1.000
_cell.angle_alpha   90.00
_cell.angle_beta   90.00
_cell.angle_gamma   90.00
#
_symmetry.space_group_name_H-M   'P 1'
#
loop_
_entity.id
_entity.type
_entity.pdbx_description
1 polymer ?
#
loop_
_entity_poly.entity_id
_entity_poly.type
_entity_poly.pdbx_seq_one_letter_code
_entity_poly.pdbx_strand_id
1 'polypeptide(L)'
;MAMETKVEIHGREWKQEDIESEISWARFVIWKSAVFPKEGDHANCHICQWKIFKSDDAENGSGYVHREHIWLCNECYAKFIEVSP
;
A
#
# COMPACT_ATOMS: atom_id res chain seq x y z
N MET A 1 -8.07 18.69 -22.47
CA MET A 1 -8.07 18.84 -21.00
C MET A 1 -7.89 17.44 -20.44
N ALA A 2 -6.77 17.14 -19.78
CA ALA A 2 -6.63 15.86 -19.09
C ALA A 2 -7.61 15.89 -17.91
N MET A 3 -8.46 14.87 -17.79
CA MET A 3 -9.31 14.73 -16.62
C MET A 3 -8.43 14.27 -15.46
N GLU A 4 -8.28 15.12 -14.44
CA GLU A 4 -7.61 14.76 -13.20
C GLU A 4 -8.40 13.64 -12.53
N THR A 5 -7.86 12.42 -12.54
CA THR A 5 -8.48 11.27 -11.86
C THR A 5 -8.01 11.27 -10.42
N LYS A 6 -8.96 11.27 -9.48
CA LYS A 6 -8.70 11.31 -8.04
C LYS A 6 -9.11 9.99 -7.40
N VAL A 7 -8.37 9.59 -6.38
CA VAL A 7 -8.64 8.37 -5.61
C VAL A 7 -8.55 8.67 -4.12
N GLU A 8 -9.40 8.01 -3.33
CA GLU A 8 -9.38 8.12 -1.87
C GLU A 8 -8.62 6.94 -1.25
N ILE A 9 -7.64 7.23 -0.40
CA ILE A 9 -6.85 6.25 0.36
C ILE A 9 -6.70 6.75 1.80
N HIS A 10 -7.09 5.95 2.79
CA HIS A 10 -7.14 6.29 4.21
C HIS A 10 -7.87 7.62 4.50
N GLY A 11 -9.00 7.84 3.80
CA GLY A 11 -9.80 9.07 3.92
C GLY A 11 -9.12 10.33 3.39
N ARG A 12 -8.02 10.20 2.63
CA ARG A 12 -7.33 11.31 1.96
C ARG A 12 -7.49 11.18 0.46
N GLU A 13 -7.71 12.31 -0.20
CA GLU A 13 -7.78 12.40 -1.66
C GLU A 13 -6.36 12.52 -2.25
N TRP A 14 -6.08 11.71 -3.26
CA TRP A 14 -4.83 11.68 -4.02
C TRP A 14 -5.13 11.92 -5.49
N LYS A 15 -4.21 12.60 -6.20
CA LYS A 15 -4.22 12.56 -7.66
C LYS A 15 -3.64 11.21 -8.09
N GLN A 16 -4.36 10.50 -8.95
CA GLN A 16 -3.91 9.19 -9.40
C GLN A 16 -2.54 9.27 -10.10
N GLU A 17 -2.28 10.34 -10.86
CA GLU A 17 -1.00 10.57 -11.53
C GLU A 17 0.21 10.60 -10.56
N ASP A 18 0.00 11.04 -9.31
CA ASP A 18 1.07 11.16 -8.31
C ASP A 18 1.53 9.79 -7.79
N ILE A 19 0.69 8.76 -7.92
CA ILE A 19 0.94 7.41 -7.39
C ILE A 19 0.89 6.32 -8.47
N GLU A 20 0.63 6.68 -9.72
CA GLU A 20 0.46 5.74 -10.83
C GLU A 20 1.75 4.96 -11.11
N SER A 21 2.92 5.57 -10.90
CA SER A 21 4.21 4.91 -11.09
C SER A 21 4.41 3.79 -10.07
N GLU A 22 4.10 4.05 -8.80
CA GLU A 22 4.16 3.10 -7.70
C GLU A 22 3.13 1.99 -7.84
N ILE A 23 1.90 2.32 -8.25
CA ILE A 23 0.86 1.34 -8.59
C ILE A 23 1.32 0.45 -9.73
N SER A 24 1.83 1.05 -10.82
CA SER A 24 2.28 0.33 -12.00
C SER A 24 3.39 -0.66 -11.63
N TRP A 25 4.42 -0.21 -10.91
CA TRP A 25 5.49 -1.09 -10.44
C TRP A 25 4.95 -2.22 -9.53
N ALA A 26 4.06 -1.89 -8.59
CA ALA A 26 3.51 -2.84 -7.63
C ALA A 26 2.70 -3.97 -8.29
N ARG A 27 2.12 -3.74 -9.47
CA ARG A 27 1.40 -4.77 -10.25
C ARG A 27 2.32 -5.83 -10.88
N PHE A 28 3.61 -5.54 -11.06
CA PHE A 28 4.56 -6.47 -11.69
C PHE A 28 5.31 -7.37 -10.69
N VAL A 29 5.00 -7.26 -9.40
CA VAL A 29 5.67 -8.02 -8.34
C VAL A 29 4.69 -8.90 -7.57
N ILE A 30 5.23 -9.93 -6.92
CA ILE A 30 4.44 -10.86 -6.11
C ILE A 30 4.42 -10.37 -4.68
N TRP A 31 3.22 -10.34 -4.10
CA TRP A 31 2.94 -9.93 -2.73
C TRP A 31 2.58 -11.12 -1.87
N LYS A 32 2.98 -11.08 -0.59
CA LYS A 32 2.57 -12.04 0.43
C LYS A 32 1.98 -11.29 1.61
N SER A 33 0.86 -11.75 2.14
CA SER A 33 0.31 -11.18 3.37
C SER A 33 1.26 -11.46 4.55
N ALA A 34 1.44 -10.48 5.42
CA ALA A 34 2.30 -10.56 6.59
C ALA A 34 1.85 -9.63 7.71
N VAL A 35 2.14 -10.01 8.95
CA VAL A 35 2.08 -9.13 10.13
C VAL A 35 3.43 -8.47 10.30
N PHE A 36 3.45 -7.19 10.66
CA PHE A 36 4.71 -6.46 10.84
C PHE A 36 5.49 -7.03 12.04
N PRO A 37 6.73 -7.53 11.85
CA PRO A 37 7.36 -8.38 12.85
C PRO A 37 8.10 -7.62 13.96
N LYS A 38 8.52 -6.39 13.71
CA LYS A 38 9.50 -5.69 14.54
C LYS A 38 8.86 -4.61 15.41
N GLU A 39 9.08 -4.72 16.71
CA GLU A 39 8.63 -3.74 17.70
C GLU A 39 9.52 -2.48 17.67
N GLY A 40 8.89 -1.31 17.82
CA GLY A 40 9.60 -0.02 17.77
C GLY A 40 10.10 0.38 16.38
N ASP A 41 9.70 -0.33 15.32
CA ASP A 41 10.03 -0.03 13.92
C ASP A 41 8.75 0.10 13.09
N HIS A 42 8.88 0.61 11.86
CA HIS A 42 7.77 0.73 10.92
C HIS A 42 8.25 0.63 9.46
N ALA A 43 7.32 0.27 8.59
CA ALA A 43 7.42 0.50 7.16
C ALA A 43 6.40 1.54 6.72
N ASN A 44 6.64 2.14 5.56
CA ASN A 44 5.66 2.97 4.88
C ASN A 44 5.12 2.18 3.70
N CYS A 45 3.81 2.24 3.49
CA CYS A 45 3.18 1.76 2.27
C CYS A 45 3.85 2.40 1.06
N HIS A 46 4.30 1.59 0.11
CA HIS A 46 5.01 2.07 -1.07
C HIS A 46 4.18 3.04 -1.93
N ILE A 47 2.85 2.92 -1.91
CA ILE A 47 1.92 3.74 -2.70
C ILE A 47 1.48 4.99 -1.93
N CYS A 48 0.88 4.84 -0.75
CA CYS A 48 0.22 5.96 -0.05
C CYS A 48 1.00 6.49 1.17
N GLN A 49 2.19 5.94 1.44
CA GLN A 49 3.03 6.29 2.61
C GLN A 49 2.37 6.07 3.98
N TRP A 50 1.25 5.33 4.05
CA TRP A 50 0.64 4.92 5.32
C TRP A 50 1.61 4.09 6.16
N LYS A 51 1.61 4.30 7.48
CA LYS A 51 2.53 3.61 8.38
C LYS A 51 2.02 2.22 8.73
N ILE A 52 2.90 1.23 8.61
CA ILE A 52 2.68 -0.16 8.98
C ILE A 52 3.69 -0.49 10.07
N PHE A 53 3.23 -0.88 11.25
CA PHE A 53 4.06 -1.11 12.42
C PHE A 53 3.42 -2.18 13.30
N LYS A 54 4.19 -2.83 14.18
CA LYS A 54 3.67 -3.89 15.03
C LYS A 54 2.51 -3.37 15.91
N SER A 55 1.31 -3.91 15.68
CA SER A 55 0.06 -3.51 16.34
C SER A 55 -0.96 -4.65 16.25
N ASP A 56 -1.90 -4.73 17.20
CA ASP A 56 -3.07 -5.63 17.13
C ASP A 56 -4.16 -5.11 16.18
N ASP A 57 -4.11 -3.81 15.88
CA ASP A 57 -4.98 -3.21 14.87
C ASP A 57 -4.55 -3.66 13.46
N ALA A 58 -5.47 -4.27 12.70
CA ALA A 58 -5.13 -4.85 11.41
C ALA A 58 -4.78 -3.78 10.35
N GLU A 59 -5.30 -2.56 10.44
CA GLU A 59 -5.01 -1.47 9.50
C GLU A 59 -3.54 -1.04 9.56
N ASN A 60 -2.94 -1.10 10.74
CA ASN A 60 -1.55 -0.71 10.98
C ASN A 60 -0.59 -1.90 11.19
N GLY A 61 -1.10 -3.02 11.70
CA GLY A 61 -0.34 -4.20 12.14
C GLY A 61 0.00 -5.20 11.04
N SER A 62 -0.70 -5.13 9.91
CA SER A 62 -0.58 -6.09 8.83
C SER A 62 -0.64 -5.44 7.46
N GLY A 63 -0.16 -6.16 6.46
CA GLY A 63 -0.21 -5.72 5.07
C GLY A 63 0.38 -6.77 4.15
N TYR A 64 0.87 -6.30 3.00
CA TYR A 64 1.45 -7.14 1.97
C TYR A 64 2.90 -6.78 1.75
N VAL A 65 3.78 -7.76 1.72
CA VAL A 65 5.23 -7.56 1.59
C VAL A 65 5.80 -8.21 0.34
N HIS A 66 6.70 -7.49 -0.33
CA HIS A 66 7.56 -7.99 -1.40
C HIS A 66 9.02 -8.00 -0.93
N ARG A 67 9.70 -9.15 -1.08
CA ARG A 67 11.11 -9.37 -0.69
C ARG A 67 11.45 -8.76 0.68
N GLU A 68 10.57 -8.97 1.65
CA GLU A 68 10.73 -8.63 3.08
C GLU A 68 10.80 -7.14 3.45
N HIS A 69 11.00 -6.22 2.50
CA HIS A 69 11.25 -4.81 2.78
C HIS A 69 10.26 -3.82 2.18
N ILE A 70 9.58 -4.20 1.10
CA ILE A 70 8.63 -3.30 0.43
C ILE A 70 7.24 -3.69 0.89
N TRP A 71 6.53 -2.76 1.51
CA TRP A 71 5.23 -3.02 2.11
C TRP A 71 4.12 -2.24 1.40
N LEU A 72 2.94 -2.83 1.34
CA LEU A 72 1.68 -2.16 1.05
C LEU A 72 0.74 -2.33 2.23
N CYS A 73 -0.04 -1.29 2.52
CA CYS A 73 -1.16 -1.40 3.44
C CYS A 73 -2.26 -2.25 2.79
N ASN A 74 -3.17 -2.77 3.61
CA ASN A 74 -4.30 -3.58 3.16
C ASN A 74 -5.16 -2.85 2.12
N GLU A 75 -5.41 -1.55 2.31
CA GLU A 75 -6.23 -0.76 1.39
C GLU A 75 -5.59 -0.66 -0.01
N CYS A 76 -4.30 -0.30 -0.10
CA CYS A 76 -3.62 -0.17 -1.39
C CYS A 76 -3.53 -1.50 -2.13
N TYR A 77 -3.31 -2.61 -1.43
CA TYR A 77 -3.30 -3.92 -2.05
C TYR A 77 -4.67 -4.26 -2.65
N ALA A 78 -5.75 -4.12 -1.87
CA ALA A 78 -7.11 -4.41 -2.31
C ALA A 78 -7.53 -3.52 -3.49
N LYS A 79 -7.20 -2.22 -3.45
CA LYS A 79 -7.63 -1.25 -4.47
C LYS A 79 -6.86 -1.31 -5.78
N PHE A 80 -5.58 -1.64 -5.74
CA PHE A 80 -4.71 -1.47 -6.92
C PHE A 80 -4.11 -2.77 -7.46
N ILE A 81 -4.05 -3.82 -6.63
CA ILE A 81 -3.34 -5.07 -6.93
C ILE A 81 -4.29 -6.25 -7.03
N GLU A 82 -5.11 -6.51 -6.00
CA GLU A 82 -6.03 -7.67 -5.96
C GLU A 82 -7.08 -7.64 -7.08
N VAL A 83 -7.54 -6.44 -7.45
CA VAL A 83 -8.54 -6.24 -8.50
C VAL A 83 -8.01 -6.42 -9.94
N SER A 84 -6.73 -6.75 -10.12
CA SER A 84 -6.19 -7.07 -11.44
C SER A 84 -6.37 -8.57 -11.75
N PRO A 85 -7.08 -8.93 -12.84
CA PRO A 85 -7.11 -10.33 -13.33
C PRO A 85 -5.76 -10.79 -13.86
#